data_AF-A0A380BVM8-F1
#
_entry.id   AF-A0A380BVM8-F1
#
_cell.length_a   1.000
_cell.length_b   1.000
_cell.length_c   1.000
_cell.angle_alpha   90.00
_cell.angle_beta   90.00
_cell.angle_gamma   90.00
#
_symmetry.space_group_name_H-M   'P 1'
#
loop_
_entity.id
_entity.type
_entity.pdbx_description
1 polymer ?
#
loop_
_entity_poly.entity_id
_entity_poly.type
_entity_poly.pdbx_seq_one_letter_code
_entity_poly.pdbx_strand_id
1 'polypeptide(L)'
;MKNEKGLTLIELLAVLAIIGLITTLIGSVLINGLKASDRSSTNQRLQQEANYITEMIRNEYLKLEDDSIEFIIDNENQYLKMDGDIISKGFTYCYNNHCSNEHVFMINRNENQQFKLELKIENLSYNIETTFSKLR
;
A
#
# COMPACT_ATOMS: atom_id res chain seq x y z
N MET A 1 -28.44 -63.46 1.57
CA MET A 1 -29.26 -62.54 2.38
C MET A 1 -28.47 -61.24 2.52
N LYS A 2 -28.97 -60.12 1.97
CA LYS A 2 -28.33 -58.80 2.08
C LYS A 2 -28.84 -58.11 3.35
N ASN A 3 -27.92 -57.66 4.20
CA ASN A 3 -28.22 -56.99 5.46
C ASN A 3 -28.37 -55.49 5.18
N GLU A 4 -29.60 -55.01 5.07
CA GLU A 4 -29.92 -53.57 4.91
C GLU A 4 -29.88 -52.92 6.31
N LYS A 5 -28.67 -52.60 6.80
CA LYS A 5 -28.52 -51.81 8.03
C LYS A 5 -28.89 -50.36 7.70
N GLY A 6 -30.08 -49.92 8.12
CA GLY A 6 -30.52 -48.53 7.97
C GLY A 6 -29.65 -47.57 8.79
N LEU A 7 -29.36 -46.40 8.21
CA LEU A 7 -28.75 -45.27 8.92
C LEU A 7 -29.65 -44.84 10.08
N THR A 8 -29.09 -44.76 11.29
CA THR A 8 -29.85 -44.22 12.43
C THR A 8 -29.82 -42.69 12.40
N LEU A 9 -30.91 -42.06 12.86
CA LEU A 9 -31.04 -40.60 12.91
C LEU A 9 -29.93 -39.97 13.77
N ILE A 10 -29.51 -40.67 14.84
CA ILE A 10 -28.47 -40.22 15.75
C ILE A 10 -27.08 -40.20 15.10
N GLU A 11 -26.77 -41.22 14.27
CA GLU A 11 -25.51 -41.26 13.51
C GLU A 11 -25.43 -40.13 12.49
N LEU A 12 -26.54 -39.84 11.79
CA LEU A 12 -26.61 -38.73 10.84
C LEU A 12 -26.42 -37.37 11.55
N LEU A 13 -27.06 -37.17 12.70
CA LEU A 13 -26.90 -35.94 13.49
C LEU A 13 -25.47 -35.76 14.00
N ALA A 14 -24.82 -36.84 14.45
CA ALA A 14 -23.43 -36.79 14.88
C ALA A 14 -22.49 -36.39 13.73
N VAL A 15 -22.68 -36.95 12.54
CA VAL A 15 -21.90 -36.59 11.34
C VAL A 15 -22.13 -35.13 10.95
N LEU A 16 -23.37 -34.66 10.94
CA LEU A 16 -23.69 -33.27 10.61
C LEU A 16 -23.10 -32.28 11.62
N ALA A 17 -23.13 -32.61 12.91
CA ALA A 17 -22.50 -31.80 13.95
C ALA A 17 -20.98 -31.68 13.74
N ILE A 18 -20.31 -32.80 13.44
CA ILE A 18 -18.87 -32.81 13.16
C ILE A 18 -18.55 -32.01 11.89
N ILE A 19 -19.33 -32.16 10.82
CA ILE A 19 -19.14 -31.40 9.58
C ILE A 19 -19.31 -29.90 9.84
N GLY A 20 -20.33 -29.48 10.60
CA GLY A 20 -20.54 -28.08 10.95
C GLY A 20 -19.37 -27.45 11.71
N LEU A 21 -18.77 -28.21 12.62
CA LEU A 21 -17.55 -27.77 13.31
C LEU A 21 -16.38 -27.63 12.35
N ILE A 22 -16.15 -28.63 11.50
CA ILE A 22 -15.05 -28.63 10.54
C ILE A 22 -15.19 -27.48 9.52
N THR A 23 -16.37 -27.28 8.95
CA THR A 23 -16.60 -26.21 7.96
C THR A 23 -16.39 -24.83 8.56
N THR A 24 -16.80 -24.61 9.82
CA THR A 24 -16.57 -23.35 10.52
C THR A 24 -15.07 -23.07 10.70
N LEU A 25 -14.29 -24.09 11.09
CA LEU A 25 -12.84 -23.96 11.24
C LEU A 25 -12.15 -23.65 9.91
N ILE A 26 -12.48 -24.40 8.86
CA ILE A 26 -11.92 -24.19 7.51
C ILE A 26 -12.28 -22.80 6.99
N GLY A 27 -13.55 -22.39 7.16
CA GLY A 27 -14.03 -21.07 6.74
C GLY A 27 -13.28 -19.94 7.42
N SER A 28 -13.02 -20.06 8.73
CA SER A 28 -12.24 -19.07 9.48
C SER A 28 -10.81 -18.93 8.95
N VAL A 29 -10.13 -20.05 8.72
CA VAL A 29 -8.77 -20.06 8.17
C VAL A 29 -8.74 -19.44 6.77
N LEU A 30 -9.70 -19.80 5.90
CA LEU A 30 -9.80 -19.26 4.55
C LEU A 30 -9.99 -17.74 4.56
N ILE A 31 -10.95 -17.23 5.35
CA ILE A 31 -11.22 -15.78 5.46
C ILE A 31 -9.99 -15.04 5.96
N ASN A 32 -9.28 -15.58 6.95
CA ASN A 32 -8.05 -14.97 7.45
C ASN A 32 -6.92 -15.00 6.42
N GLY A 33 -6.80 -16.08 5.66
CA GLY A 33 -5.84 -16.19 4.55
C GLY A 33 -6.09 -15.15 3.46
N LEU A 34 -7.34 -14.95 3.06
CA LEU A 34 -7.71 -13.93 2.08
C LEU A 34 -7.39 -12.51 2.59
N LYS A 35 -7.76 -12.18 3.82
CA LYS A 35 -7.43 -10.87 4.44
C LYS A 35 -5.92 -10.63 4.52
N ALA A 36 -5.14 -11.66 4.86
CA ALA A 36 -3.69 -11.58 4.90
C ALA A 36 -3.10 -11.35 3.50
N SER A 37 -3.63 -12.04 2.50
CA SER A 37 -3.25 -11.87 1.09
C SER A 37 -3.53 -10.45 0.60
N ASP A 38 -4.72 -9.91 0.88
CA ASP A 38 -5.10 -8.55 0.50
C ASP A 38 -4.19 -7.51 1.15
N ARG A 39 -3.90 -7.67 2.46
CA ARG A 39 -2.95 -6.80 3.17
C ARG A 39 -1.55 -6.85 2.56
N SER A 40 -1.08 -8.05 2.21
CA SER A 40 0.23 -8.25 1.58
C SER A 40 0.29 -7.59 0.19
N SER A 41 -0.75 -7.76 -0.62
CA SER A 41 -0.87 -7.14 -1.94
C SER A 41 -0.87 -5.62 -1.86
N THR A 42 -1.61 -5.04 -0.91
CA THR A 42 -1.64 -3.58 -0.70
C THR A 42 -0.29 -3.04 -0.21
N ASN A 43 0.40 -3.74 0.70
CA ASN A 43 1.77 -3.39 1.11
C ASN A 43 2.74 -3.40 -0.08
N GLN A 44 2.66 -4.42 -0.93
CA GLN A 44 3.49 -4.50 -2.13
C GLN A 44 3.19 -3.34 -3.09
N ARG A 45 1.91 -2.98 -3.25
CA ARG A 45 1.50 -1.83 -4.09
C ARG A 45 2.07 -0.52 -3.55
N LEU A 46 2.00 -0.28 -2.24
CA LEU A 46 2.62 0.89 -1.60
C LEU A 46 4.13 0.97 -1.86
N GLN A 47 4.84 -0.16 -1.69
CA GLN A 47 6.28 -0.22 -1.92
C GLN A 47 6.64 0.02 -3.39
N GLN A 48 5.88 -0.59 -4.32
CA GLN A 48 6.10 -0.39 -5.76
C GLN A 48 5.89 1.06 -6.16
N GLU A 49 4.82 1.69 -5.66
CA GLU A 49 4.54 3.10 -5.93
C GLU A 49 5.63 4.01 -5.36
N ALA A 50 6.06 3.74 -4.12
CA ALA A 50 7.12 4.50 -3.48
C ALA A 50 8.45 4.42 -4.24
N ASN A 51 8.80 3.23 -4.74
CA ASN A 51 9.96 3.04 -5.59
C ASN A 51 9.81 3.77 -6.92
N TYR A 52 8.62 3.71 -7.55
CA TYR A 52 8.33 4.43 -8.78
C TYR A 52 8.49 5.95 -8.61
N ILE A 53 7.90 6.53 -7.56
CA ILE A 53 8.06 7.96 -7.22
C ILE A 53 9.55 8.29 -7.06
N THR A 54 10.30 7.49 -6.30
CA THR A 54 11.73 7.73 -6.07
C THR A 54 12.52 7.73 -7.38
N GLU A 55 12.26 6.77 -8.28
CA GLU A 55 12.92 6.69 -9.58
C GLU A 55 12.53 7.85 -10.50
N MET A 56 11.25 8.27 -10.49
CA MET A 56 10.79 9.44 -11.25
C MET A 56 11.48 10.72 -10.78
N ILE A 57 11.49 10.98 -9.46
CA ILE A 57 12.17 12.14 -8.87
C ILE A 57 13.65 12.10 -9.21
N ARG A 58 14.30 10.94 -9.07
CA ARG A 58 15.73 10.78 -9.37
C ARG A 58 16.04 11.07 -10.84
N ASN A 59 15.24 10.53 -11.75
CA ASN A 59 15.41 10.73 -13.18
C ASN A 59 15.29 12.21 -13.54
N GLU A 60 14.32 12.91 -12.95
CA GLU A 60 14.13 14.33 -13.18
C GLU A 60 15.25 15.18 -12.56
N TYR A 61 15.61 14.88 -11.32
CA TYR A 61 16.73 15.51 -10.59
C TYR A 61 18.06 15.46 -11.35
N LEU A 62 18.32 14.37 -12.07
CA LEU A 62 19.53 14.19 -12.88
C LEU A 62 19.45 14.82 -14.27
N LYS A 63 18.26 15.10 -14.80
CA LYS A 63 18.05 15.62 -16.16
C LYS A 63 17.95 17.13 -16.24
N LEU A 64 17.35 17.77 -15.24
CA LEU A 64 17.05 19.19 -15.32
C LEU A 64 18.32 20.05 -15.34
N GLU A 65 18.23 21.21 -15.98
CA GLU A 65 19.20 22.30 -15.82
C GLU A 65 18.77 23.28 -14.73
N ASP A 66 17.49 23.25 -14.34
CA ASP A 66 16.94 24.13 -13.31
C ASP A 66 17.48 23.78 -11.91
N ASP A 67 17.49 24.76 -11.00
CA ASP A 67 18.06 24.65 -9.66
C ASP A 67 17.15 23.89 -8.70
N SER A 68 15.86 23.77 -9.01
CA SER A 68 14.87 23.17 -8.13
C SER A 68 13.72 22.51 -8.87
N ILE A 69 13.12 21.51 -8.23
CA ILE A 69 11.92 20.80 -8.71
C ILE A 69 10.77 21.10 -7.77
N GLU A 70 9.61 21.48 -8.31
CA GLU A 70 8.40 21.74 -7.53
C GLU A 70 7.57 20.47 -7.37
N PHE A 71 7.10 20.23 -6.15
CA PHE A 71 6.16 19.17 -5.83
C PHE A 71 4.92 19.72 -5.16
N ILE A 72 3.77 19.17 -5.55
CA ILE A 72 2.47 19.52 -4.96
C ILE A 72 1.80 18.24 -4.48
N ILE A 73 1.54 18.18 -3.18
CA ILE A 73 0.65 17.20 -2.55
C ILE A 73 -0.75 17.77 -2.58
N ASP A 74 -1.68 17.03 -3.17
CA ASP A 74 -3.11 17.30 -3.20
C ASP A 74 -3.83 16.06 -2.66
N ASN A 75 -3.94 15.99 -1.34
CA ASN A 75 -4.58 14.88 -0.64
C ASN A 75 -6.11 14.89 -0.74
N GLU A 76 -6.73 16.01 -1.14
CA GLU A 76 -8.17 16.02 -1.44
C GLU A 76 -8.46 15.18 -2.68
N ASN A 77 -7.62 15.29 -3.72
CA ASN A 77 -7.72 14.49 -4.92
C ASN A 77 -6.79 13.26 -4.93
N GLN A 78 -6.03 13.04 -3.85
CA GLN A 78 -5.05 11.96 -3.69
C GLN A 78 -3.98 11.96 -4.79
N TYR A 79 -3.48 13.13 -5.17
CA TYR A 79 -2.44 13.32 -6.18
C TYR A 79 -1.13 13.80 -5.58
N LEU A 80 -0.04 13.28 -6.12
CA LEU A 80 1.29 13.87 -6.02
C LEU A 80 1.66 14.37 -7.41
N LYS A 81 1.98 15.66 -7.50
CA LYS A 81 2.40 16.31 -8.75
C LYS A 81 3.86 16.72 -8.67
N MET A 82 4.55 16.68 -9.80
CA MET A 82 5.92 17.15 -9.99
C MET A 82 5.89 18.09 -11.21
N ASP A 83 6.30 19.34 -11.03
CA ASP A 83 6.26 20.38 -12.06
C ASP A 83 4.90 20.49 -12.80
N GLY A 84 3.82 20.28 -12.06
CA GLY A 84 2.43 20.33 -12.57
C GLY A 84 1.87 19.00 -13.08
N ASP A 85 2.71 18.01 -13.39
CA ASP A 85 2.28 16.70 -13.88
C ASP A 85 1.99 15.73 -12.72
N ILE A 86 0.90 14.95 -12.82
CA ILE A 86 0.56 13.94 -11.82
C ILE A 86 1.50 12.75 -11.95
N ILE A 87 2.36 12.54 -10.95
CA ILE A 87 3.30 11.42 -10.91
C ILE A 87 2.80 10.25 -10.07
N SER A 88 1.87 10.46 -9.15
CA SER A 88 1.28 9.38 -8.35
C SER A 88 -0.15 9.71 -7.96
N LYS A 89 -1.00 8.67 -7.81
CA LYS A 89 -2.42 8.82 -7.49
C LYS A 89 -2.97 7.71 -6.58
N GLY A 90 -4.01 8.05 -5.81
CA GLY A 90 -4.78 7.09 -5.01
C GLY A 90 -4.17 6.79 -3.63
N PHE A 91 -3.25 7.63 -3.16
CA PHE A 91 -2.64 7.54 -1.84
C PHE A 91 -2.77 8.89 -1.13
N THR A 92 -2.72 8.86 0.20
CA THR A 92 -2.49 10.07 0.99
C THR A 92 -0.99 10.23 1.19
N TYR A 93 -0.46 11.41 0.89
CA TYR A 93 0.97 11.72 0.98
C TYR A 93 1.25 12.64 2.16
N CYS A 94 2.29 12.32 2.92
CA CYS A 94 2.77 13.20 3.99
C CYS A 94 4.24 13.52 3.76
N TYR A 95 4.59 14.81 3.73
CA TYR A 95 5.96 15.26 3.58
C TYR A 95 6.51 15.71 4.93
N ASN A 96 7.67 15.20 5.35
CA ASN A 96 8.28 15.52 6.66
C ASN A 96 7.30 15.41 7.84
N ASN A 97 6.48 14.37 7.87
CA ASN A 97 5.41 14.13 8.86
C ASN A 97 4.23 15.12 8.82
N HIS A 98 4.16 16.00 7.82
CA HIS A 98 3.01 16.88 7.59
C HIS A 98 2.07 16.28 6.54
N CYS A 99 0.84 15.99 6.97
CA CYS A 99 -0.22 15.40 6.14
C CYS A 99 -1.32 16.44 5.86
N SER A 100 -0.99 17.52 5.17
CA SER A 100 -1.97 18.57 4.82
C SER A 100 -2.78 18.19 3.58
N ASN A 101 -3.97 18.78 3.43
CA ASN A 101 -4.79 18.62 2.22
C ASN A 101 -4.06 19.10 0.97
N GLU A 102 -3.40 20.24 1.06
CA GLU A 102 -2.56 20.78 0.01
C GLU A 102 -1.22 21.20 0.62
N HIS A 103 -0.12 20.83 -0.02
CA HIS A 103 1.21 21.21 0.40
C HIS A 103 2.16 21.28 -0.79
N VAL A 104 2.85 22.41 -0.92
CA VAL A 104 3.88 22.62 -1.94
C VAL A 104 5.25 22.54 -1.26
N PHE A 105 6.17 21.79 -1.86
CA PHE A 105 7.56 21.73 -1.42
C PHE A 105 8.49 21.67 -2.64
N MET A 106 9.76 22.01 -2.42
CA MET A 106 10.76 22.02 -3.49
C MET A 106 11.95 21.17 -3.10
N ILE A 107 12.58 20.53 -4.09
CA ILE A 107 13.88 19.87 -3.93
C ILE A 107 14.92 20.72 -4.63
N ASN A 108 15.89 21.23 -3.87
CA ASN A 108 16.98 22.06 -4.40
C ASN A 108 18.18 21.19 -4.79
N ARG A 109 18.82 21.51 -5.93
CA ARG A 109 20.00 20.79 -6.45
C ARG A 109 21.33 21.33 -5.94
N ASN A 110 21.34 22.52 -5.34
CA ASN A 110 22.56 23.18 -4.86
C ASN A 110 22.93 22.80 -3.42
N GLU A 111 22.02 22.15 -2.68
CA GLU A 111 22.23 21.71 -1.31
C GLU A 111 21.87 20.24 -1.10
N ASN A 112 22.44 19.65 -0.05
CA ASN A 112 22.04 18.31 0.37
C ASN A 112 20.71 18.42 1.11
N GLN A 113 19.67 17.77 0.59
CA GLN A 113 18.34 17.82 1.18
C GLN A 113 17.85 16.43 1.55
N GLN A 114 17.39 16.27 2.78
CA GLN A 114 16.70 15.06 3.21
C GLN A 114 15.27 15.09 2.66
N PHE A 115 14.86 14.01 2.00
CA PHE A 115 13.53 13.82 1.48
C PHE A 115 12.82 12.73 2.28
N LYS A 116 11.70 13.10 2.91
CA LYS A 116 10.82 12.18 3.63
C LYS A 116 9.41 12.29 3.09
N LEU A 117 8.94 11.24 2.44
CA LEU A 117 7.59 11.12 1.95
C LEU A 117 6.96 9.83 2.48
N GLU A 118 5.83 9.94 3.14
CA GLU A 118 5.03 8.79 3.56
C GLU A 118 3.82 8.65 2.64
N LEU A 119 3.62 7.46 2.08
CA LEU A 119 2.40 7.08 1.35
C LEU A 119 1.50 6.30 2.30
N LYS A 120 0.20 6.63 2.32
CA LYS A 120 -0.80 5.95 3.14
C LYS A 120 -1.97 5.47 2.29
N ILE A 121 -2.43 4.26 2.60
CA ILE A 121 -3.71 3.73 2.13
C ILE A 121 -4.32 2.85 3.23
N GLU A 122 -5.56 3.15 3.59
CA GLU A 122 -6.25 2.50 4.72
C GLU A 122 -5.41 2.55 6.01
N ASN A 123 -5.01 1.39 6.55
CA ASN A 123 -4.20 1.26 7.77
C ASN A 123 -2.74 0.90 7.48
N LEU A 124 -2.30 1.01 6.23
CA LEU A 124 -0.95 0.69 5.80
C LEU A 124 -0.24 1.96 5.34
N SER A 125 1.05 2.05 5.64
CA SER A 125 1.89 3.14 5.15
C SER A 125 3.25 2.63 4.73
N TYR A 126 3.91 3.41 3.86
CA TYR A 126 5.26 3.17 3.41
C TYR A 126 6.04 4.48 3.38
N ASN A 127 7.24 4.46 3.96
CA ASN A 127 8.09 5.63 4.06
C ASN A 127 9.20 5.59 3.02
N ILE A 128 9.28 6.66 2.23
CA ILE A 128 10.45 7.01 1.44
C ILE A 128 11.30 7.93 2.30
N GLU A 129 12.48 7.48 2.68
CA GLU A 129 13.49 8.31 3.34
C GLU A 129 14.79 8.22 2.57
N THR A 130 15.16 9.32 1.91
CA THR A 130 16.38 9.41 1.11
C THR A 130 17.02 10.78 1.25
N THR A 131 18.19 10.97 0.66
CA THR A 131 18.89 12.25 0.63
C THR A 131 19.29 12.55 -0.81
N PHE A 132 18.80 13.67 -1.33
CA PHE A 132 19.29 14.23 -2.58
C PHE A 132 20.56 15.01 -2.27
N SER A 133 21.68 14.53 -2.83
CA SER A 133 22.97 15.20 -2.69
C SER A 133 23.10 16.27 -3.76
N LYS A 134 23.65 17.42 -3.39
CA LYS A 134 23.87 18.51 -4.33
C LYS A 134 24.57 18.04 -5.61
N LEU A 135 24.09 18.51 -6.75
CA LEU A 135 24.73 18.32 -8.05
C LEU A 135 25.73 19.45 -8.26
N ARG A 136 26.90 19.08 -8.79
CA ARG A 136 28.08 19.94 -8.87
C ARG A 136 28.06 20.85 -10.09
#